data_AF-A0A1E4NFX9-F1
#
_entry.id   AF-A0A1E4NFX9-F1
#
_cell.length_a   1.000
_cell.length_b   1.000
_cell.length_c   1.000
_cell.angle_alpha   90.00
_cell.angle_beta   90.00
_cell.angle_gamma   90.00
#
_symmetry.space_group_name_H-M   'P 1'
#
loop_
_entity.id
_entity.type
_entity.pdbx_description
1 polymer ?
#
loop_
_entity_poly.entity_id
_entity_poly.type
_entity_poly.pdbx_seq_one_letter_code
_entity_poly.pdbx_strand_id
1 'polypeptide(L)'
;MTIAKLTAALIAGAVSSVAFANGTAPAAAPAAVPTTPEAWVAKMTDPTQNASAFKDPKAFVPWMVAVTDPATAMAMSNAMMNPQTSLNMMTGMMNPATMANYMQFMDPAVSMKWMGAAMDPNFYTAAMSPFMNPNVYMKWMMAPMDPRAMQMGMQMMNPGLYTNWMMAPMSPQAMNAMMAPMNPAMYGNWMNTAANPATYGTMGAFVNPATYGNAAQGFNPFVFMAPMTGMAPATAPQK
;
A
#
# COMPACT_ATOMS: atom_id res chain seq x y z
N MET A 1 -26.99 55.35 10.90
CA MET A 1 -25.74 54.75 10.40
C MET A 1 -25.96 53.25 10.22
N THR A 2 -25.61 52.74 9.02
CA THR A 2 -25.24 51.34 8.65
C THR A 2 -26.21 50.21 9.05
N ILE A 3 -27.04 49.61 8.19
CA ILE A 3 -26.83 48.88 6.91
C ILE A 3 -25.93 47.63 7.03
N ALA A 4 -26.61 46.47 6.96
CA ALA A 4 -26.29 45.22 6.28
C ALA A 4 -24.95 44.51 6.49
N LYS A 5 -25.01 43.21 6.84
CA LYS A 5 -24.70 42.06 5.94
C LYS A 5 -24.53 40.79 6.78
N LEU A 6 -25.62 40.04 6.94
CA LEU A 6 -25.59 38.61 7.26
C LEU A 6 -26.04 37.91 5.99
N THR A 7 -25.10 37.38 5.20
CA THR A 7 -25.43 36.65 3.98
C THR A 7 -24.39 35.58 3.66
N ALA A 8 -24.91 34.35 3.63
CA ALA A 8 -24.59 33.22 2.77
C ALA A 8 -23.29 32.42 2.95
N ALA A 9 -23.49 31.12 3.19
CA ALA A 9 -23.00 29.97 2.41
C ALA A 9 -22.73 28.81 3.39
N LEU A 10 -23.17 27.56 3.23
CA LEU A 10 -23.92 26.88 2.18
C LEU A 10 -24.53 25.66 2.87
N ILE A 11 -25.79 25.39 2.55
CA ILE A 11 -26.57 24.25 3.00
C ILE A 11 -25.82 22.95 2.67
N ALA A 12 -25.61 22.12 3.69
CA ALA A 12 -25.20 20.73 3.55
C ALA A 12 -26.33 19.99 2.80
N GLY A 13 -26.21 19.92 1.48
CA GLY A 13 -27.05 19.10 0.63
C GLY A 13 -26.72 17.63 0.85
N ALA A 14 -27.48 16.98 1.72
CA ALA A 14 -27.67 15.54 1.69
C ALA A 14 -28.38 15.19 0.39
N VAL A 15 -27.61 14.81 -0.64
CA VAL A 15 -28.17 14.18 -1.83
C VAL A 15 -28.15 12.68 -1.60
N SER A 16 -29.22 12.19 -0.97
CA SER A 16 -29.63 10.79 -1.05
C SER A 16 -30.04 10.50 -2.49
N SER A 17 -29.09 10.12 -3.34
CA SER A 17 -29.39 9.54 -4.65
C SER A 17 -29.39 8.02 -4.49
N VAL A 18 -30.59 7.48 -4.35
CA VAL A 18 -30.86 6.05 -4.60
C VAL A 18 -30.74 5.86 -6.11
N ALA A 19 -29.55 5.52 -6.58
CA ALA A 19 -29.31 5.11 -7.96
C ALA A 19 -29.11 3.60 -7.99
N PHE A 20 -30.10 2.88 -8.52
CA PHE A 20 -29.95 1.48 -8.89
C PHE A 20 -29.04 1.36 -10.13
N ALA A 21 -28.16 0.37 -10.10
CA ALA A 21 -27.49 -0.30 -11.22
C ALA A 21 -26.62 0.55 -12.18
N ASN A 22 -25.34 0.70 -11.83
CA ASN A 22 -24.24 0.44 -12.77
C ASN A 22 -23.00 0.01 -11.96
N GLY A 23 -22.62 -1.27 -12.08
CA GLY A 23 -21.63 -1.93 -11.25
C GLY A 23 -20.18 -1.50 -11.51
N THR A 24 -19.86 -0.23 -11.33
CA THR A 24 -18.49 0.18 -11.05
C THR A 24 -18.23 -0.13 -9.59
N ALA A 25 -17.55 -1.25 -9.32
CA ALA A 25 -16.90 -1.43 -8.03
C ALA A 25 -16.14 -0.14 -7.71
N PRO A 26 -16.21 0.40 -6.48
CA PRO A 26 -15.44 1.58 -6.12
C PRO A 26 -14.00 1.30 -6.52
N ALA A 27 -13.46 2.13 -7.41
CA ALA A 27 -12.05 2.10 -7.73
C ALA A 27 -11.32 2.08 -6.39
N ALA A 28 -10.51 1.04 -6.17
CA ALA A 28 -9.72 0.94 -4.96
C ALA A 28 -9.00 2.28 -4.81
N ALA A 29 -9.38 3.04 -3.78
CA ALA A 29 -8.77 4.33 -3.51
C ALA A 29 -7.26 4.12 -3.56
N PRO A 30 -6.49 5.00 -4.24
CA PRO A 30 -5.04 4.86 -4.28
C PRO A 30 -4.56 4.68 -2.84
N ALA A 31 -4.01 3.50 -2.54
CA ALA A 31 -3.65 3.15 -1.18
C ALA A 31 -2.73 4.25 -0.66
N ALA A 32 -3.20 4.98 0.36
CA ALA A 32 -2.46 6.11 0.91
C ALA A 32 -1.05 5.63 1.26
N VAL A 33 -0.03 6.35 0.78
CA VAL A 33 1.36 6.02 1.07
C VAL A 33 1.53 6.10 2.59
N PRO A 34 1.97 5.01 3.26
CA PRO A 34 2.16 5.05 4.70
C PRO A 34 3.16 6.15 5.08
N THR A 35 2.83 6.91 6.13
CA THR A 35 3.65 8.02 6.62
C THR A 35 4.39 7.71 7.91
N THR A 36 4.11 6.56 8.53
CA THR A 36 4.75 6.12 9.78
C THR A 36 5.48 4.78 9.61
N PRO A 37 6.56 4.53 10.38
CA PRO A 37 7.25 3.23 10.40
C PRO A 37 6.30 2.08 10.70
N GLU A 38 5.37 2.26 11.64
CA GLU A 38 4.44 1.23 12.08
C GLU A 38 3.42 0.89 10.98
N ALA A 39 2.94 1.90 10.22
CA ALA A 39 2.05 1.67 9.09
C ALA A 39 2.77 1.01 7.92
N TRP A 40 4.05 1.33 7.69
CA TRP A 40 4.88 0.62 6.72
C TRP A 40 5.07 -0.85 7.10
N VAL A 41 5.37 -1.14 8.36
CA VAL A 41 5.51 -2.51 8.85
C VAL A 41 4.20 -3.28 8.73
N ALA A 42 3.07 -2.69 9.14
CA ALA A 42 1.75 -3.30 8.97
C ALA A 42 1.51 -3.69 7.51
N LYS A 43 1.80 -2.78 6.58
CA LYS A 43 1.67 -3.03 5.14
C LYS A 43 2.64 -4.09 4.62
N MET A 44 3.87 -4.14 5.10
CA MET A 44 4.89 -5.13 4.72
C MET A 44 4.57 -6.54 5.24
N THR A 45 3.93 -6.62 6.41
CA THR A 45 3.55 -7.89 7.05
C THR A 45 2.15 -8.38 6.66
N ASP A 46 1.37 -7.55 5.95
CA ASP A 46 0.04 -7.89 5.46
C ASP A 46 0.13 -8.56 4.07
N PRO A 47 -0.17 -9.87 3.94
CA PRO A 47 -0.11 -10.58 2.65
C PRO A 47 -1.05 -10.00 1.58
N THR A 48 -2.07 -9.24 1.97
CA THR A 48 -3.00 -8.59 1.03
C THR A 48 -2.43 -7.30 0.44
N GLN A 49 -1.35 -6.75 1.01
CA GLN A 49 -0.79 -5.44 0.61
C GLN A 49 0.73 -5.41 0.44
N ASN A 50 1.47 -6.39 0.96
CA ASN A 50 2.93 -6.41 0.99
C ASN A 50 3.59 -6.27 -0.39
N ALA A 51 2.99 -6.86 -1.42
CA ALA A 51 3.42 -6.77 -2.81
C ALA A 51 3.14 -5.42 -3.48
N SER A 52 2.28 -4.57 -2.90
CA SER A 52 1.79 -3.35 -3.56
C SER A 52 2.90 -2.39 -3.97
N ALA A 53 3.99 -2.30 -3.20
CA ALA A 53 5.13 -1.44 -3.52
C ALA A 53 5.86 -1.87 -4.80
N PHE A 54 5.83 -3.15 -5.16
CA PHE A 54 6.54 -3.69 -6.33
C PHE A 54 5.72 -3.60 -7.62
N LYS A 55 4.45 -3.23 -7.54
CA LYS A 55 3.55 -3.11 -8.69
C LYS A 55 3.58 -1.72 -9.31
N ASP A 56 4.14 -0.75 -8.59
CA ASP A 56 4.22 0.64 -9.01
C ASP A 56 5.58 1.24 -8.61
N PRO A 57 6.41 1.63 -9.58
CA PRO A 57 7.70 2.27 -9.31
C PRO A 57 7.59 3.52 -8.42
N LYS A 58 6.46 4.25 -8.45
CA LYS A 58 6.24 5.41 -7.58
C LYS A 58 5.95 5.01 -6.14
N ALA A 59 5.34 3.86 -5.91
CA ALA A 59 5.15 3.31 -4.56
C ALA A 59 6.41 2.59 -4.05
N PHE A 60 7.27 2.14 -4.96
CA PHE A 60 8.55 1.50 -4.63
C PHE A 60 9.56 2.46 -4.00
N VAL A 61 9.64 3.71 -4.48
CA VAL A 61 10.54 4.74 -3.91
C VAL A 61 10.29 4.97 -2.41
N PRO A 62 9.07 5.31 -1.94
CA PRO A 62 8.82 5.50 -0.52
C PRO A 62 8.92 4.19 0.27
N TRP A 63 8.71 3.03 -0.35
CA TRP A 63 9.02 1.73 0.27
C TRP A 63 10.52 1.55 0.50
N MET A 64 11.39 1.90 -0.47
CA MET A 64 12.84 1.88 -0.30
C MET A 64 13.29 2.81 0.83
N VAL A 65 12.76 4.04 0.86
CA VAL A 65 13.00 4.98 1.96
C VAL A 65 12.64 4.33 3.29
N ALA A 66 11.46 3.69 3.38
CA ALA A 66 11.00 3.04 4.59
C ALA A 66 11.94 1.90 5.02
N VAL A 67 12.35 0.98 4.14
CA VAL A 67 13.21 -0.16 4.51
C VAL A 67 14.64 0.25 4.88
N THR A 68 15.12 1.39 4.39
CA THR A 68 16.43 1.95 4.78
C THR A 68 16.40 2.73 6.09
N ASP A 69 15.20 3.10 6.58
CA ASP A 69 15.05 3.86 7.83
C ASP A 69 15.19 2.92 9.06
N PRO A 70 16.12 3.21 9.99
CA PRO A 70 16.27 2.40 11.21
C PRO A 70 14.99 2.35 12.04
N ALA A 71 14.16 3.39 12.02
CA ALA A 71 12.88 3.38 12.74
C ALA A 71 11.93 2.30 12.22
N THR A 72 11.88 2.08 10.90
CA THR A 72 11.10 1.02 10.28
C THR A 72 11.69 -0.35 10.59
N ALA A 73 13.02 -0.49 10.57
CA ALA A 73 13.69 -1.73 10.96
C ALA A 73 13.39 -2.12 12.42
N MET A 74 13.42 -1.15 13.34
CA MET A 74 13.06 -1.37 14.74
C MET A 74 11.57 -1.67 14.92
N ALA A 75 10.69 -0.97 14.20
CA ALA A 75 9.25 -1.28 14.20
C ALA A 75 8.98 -2.69 13.66
N MET A 76 9.72 -3.14 12.65
CA MET A 76 9.64 -4.51 12.12
C MET A 76 10.09 -5.52 13.18
N SER A 77 11.20 -5.28 13.87
CA SER A 77 11.66 -6.14 14.96
C SER A 77 10.61 -6.28 16.07
N ASN A 78 10.01 -5.16 16.49
CA ASN A 78 8.90 -5.17 17.45
C ASN A 78 7.68 -5.93 16.93
N ALA A 79 7.34 -5.78 15.65
CA ALA A 79 6.23 -6.52 15.06
C ALA A 79 6.51 -8.03 15.04
N MET A 80 7.74 -8.47 14.74
CA MET A 80 8.11 -9.89 14.74
C MET A 80 8.03 -10.52 16.14
N MET A 81 8.30 -9.75 17.19
CA MET A 81 8.12 -10.20 18.57
C MET A 81 6.65 -10.31 18.99
N ASN A 82 5.74 -9.64 18.29
CA ASN A 82 4.32 -9.64 18.63
C ASN A 82 3.62 -10.87 18.00
N PRO A 83 3.01 -11.77 18.80
CA PRO A 83 2.28 -12.92 18.26
C PRO A 83 1.13 -12.52 17.32
N GLN A 84 0.57 -11.33 17.53
CA GLN A 84 -0.49 -10.78 16.67
C GLN A 84 -0.05 -10.60 15.22
N THR A 85 1.22 -10.27 14.97
CA THR A 85 1.76 -10.13 13.60
C THR A 85 1.76 -11.47 12.89
N SER A 86 2.11 -12.55 13.58
CA SER A 86 2.07 -13.91 13.05
C SER A 86 0.64 -14.36 12.74
N LEU A 87 -0.31 -14.04 13.62
CA LEU A 87 -1.73 -14.31 13.39
C LEU A 87 -2.30 -13.50 12.21
N ASN A 88 -1.94 -12.22 12.09
CA ASN A 88 -2.33 -11.39 10.95
C ASN A 88 -1.77 -11.94 9.64
N MET A 89 -0.52 -12.41 9.62
CA MET A 89 0.07 -13.06 8.45
C MET A 89 -0.68 -14.34 8.09
N MET A 90 -0.97 -15.19 9.09
CA MET A 90 -1.69 -16.45 8.88
C MET A 90 -3.11 -16.21 8.34
N THR A 91 -3.88 -15.32 8.97
CA THR A 91 -5.23 -14.96 8.52
C THR A 91 -5.17 -14.25 7.15
N GLY A 92 -4.16 -13.42 6.93
CA GLY A 92 -3.92 -12.74 5.66
C GLY A 92 -3.68 -13.72 4.52
N MET A 93 -2.90 -14.78 4.72
CA MET A 93 -2.69 -15.80 3.68
C MET A 93 -3.98 -16.53 3.29
N MET A 94 -4.91 -16.68 4.23
CA MET A 94 -6.24 -17.26 3.98
C MET A 94 -7.21 -16.27 3.33
N ASN A 95 -6.88 -14.98 3.29
CA ASN A 95 -7.69 -13.95 2.67
C ASN A 95 -7.58 -14.04 1.14
N PRO A 96 -8.70 -14.14 0.40
CA PRO A 96 -8.67 -14.16 -1.06
C PRO A 96 -8.08 -12.88 -1.68
N ALA A 97 -8.07 -11.75 -0.96
CA ALA A 97 -7.40 -10.53 -1.41
C ALA A 97 -5.87 -10.73 -1.57
N THR A 98 -5.27 -11.69 -0.85
CA THR A 98 -3.87 -12.08 -1.05
C THR A 98 -3.66 -12.65 -2.44
N MET A 99 -4.60 -13.47 -2.95
CA MET A 99 -4.57 -13.95 -4.33
C MET A 99 -4.55 -12.78 -5.31
N ALA A 100 -5.49 -11.85 -5.17
CA ALA A 100 -5.57 -10.67 -6.02
C ALA A 100 -4.30 -9.80 -5.92
N ASN A 101 -3.71 -9.71 -4.73
CA ASN A 101 -2.46 -9.00 -4.52
C ASN A 101 -1.33 -9.58 -5.38
N TYR A 102 -1.17 -10.90 -5.47
CA TYR A 102 -0.11 -11.49 -6.29
C TYR A 102 -0.49 -11.65 -7.77
N MET A 103 -1.75 -11.90 -8.10
CA MET A 103 -2.21 -12.09 -9.49
C MET A 103 -2.00 -10.84 -10.35
N GLN A 104 -2.02 -9.64 -9.74
CA GLN A 104 -1.70 -8.39 -10.42
C GLN A 104 -0.27 -8.34 -11.00
N PHE A 105 0.68 -9.18 -10.54
CA PHE A 105 2.01 -9.25 -11.18
C PHE A 105 1.99 -9.87 -12.56
N MET A 106 0.95 -10.62 -12.91
CA MET A 106 0.75 -11.13 -14.27
C MET A 106 0.15 -10.08 -15.20
N ASP A 107 -0.24 -8.91 -14.69
CA ASP A 107 -0.74 -7.81 -15.51
C ASP A 107 0.42 -7.18 -16.31
N PRO A 108 0.37 -7.18 -17.66
CA PRO A 108 1.34 -6.49 -18.49
C PRO A 108 1.51 -5.02 -18.11
N ALA A 109 0.48 -4.36 -17.57
CA ALA A 109 0.55 -2.97 -17.13
C ALA A 109 1.61 -2.75 -16.04
N VAL A 110 1.85 -3.72 -15.16
CA VAL A 110 2.92 -3.63 -14.15
C VAL A 110 4.29 -3.58 -14.83
N SER A 111 4.53 -4.46 -15.80
CA SER A 111 5.79 -4.47 -16.56
C SER A 111 6.02 -3.17 -17.35
N MET A 112 4.95 -2.62 -17.93
CA MET A 112 5.02 -1.36 -18.67
C MET A 112 5.32 -0.16 -17.76
N LYS A 113 4.77 -0.12 -16.55
CA LYS A 113 5.13 0.90 -15.55
C LYS A 113 6.61 0.85 -15.21
N TRP A 114 7.16 -0.34 -15.00
CA TRP A 114 8.58 -0.53 -14.72
C TRP A 114 9.47 -0.16 -15.92
N MET A 115 9.04 -0.47 -17.14
CA MET A 115 9.73 -0.01 -18.36
C MET A 115 9.76 1.52 -18.43
N GLY A 116 8.63 2.19 -18.17
CA GLY A 116 8.56 3.65 -18.11
C GLY A 116 9.47 4.25 -17.03
N ALA A 117 9.49 3.66 -15.83
CA ALA A 117 10.37 4.10 -14.75
C ALA A 117 11.85 3.86 -15.06
N ALA A 118 12.21 2.77 -15.75
CA ALA A 118 13.58 2.52 -16.18
C ALA A 118 14.08 3.53 -17.23
N MET A 119 13.16 4.21 -17.94
CA MET A 119 13.51 5.29 -18.86
C MET A 119 13.50 6.68 -18.19
N ASP A 120 13.06 6.78 -16.93
CA ASP A 120 12.98 8.04 -16.17
C ASP A 120 14.24 8.26 -15.31
N PRO A 121 15.09 9.25 -15.62
CA PRO A 121 16.25 9.59 -14.80
C PRO A 121 15.89 9.97 -13.34
N ASN A 122 14.69 10.50 -13.12
CA ASN A 122 14.24 10.89 -11.77
C ASN A 122 13.98 9.67 -10.89
N PHE A 123 13.56 8.54 -11.47
CA PHE A 123 13.36 7.31 -10.74
C PHE A 123 14.67 6.84 -10.09
N TYR A 124 15.77 6.81 -10.86
CA TYR A 124 17.08 6.43 -10.33
C TYR A 124 17.58 7.39 -9.24
N THR A 125 17.39 8.69 -9.46
CA THR A 125 17.78 9.71 -8.47
C THR A 125 17.01 9.52 -7.17
N ALA A 126 15.70 9.31 -7.25
CA ALA A 126 14.86 9.06 -6.08
C ALA A 126 15.14 7.71 -5.41
N ALA A 127 15.47 6.67 -6.20
CA ALA A 127 15.82 5.34 -5.70
C ALA A 127 17.16 5.31 -4.97
N MET A 128 18.13 6.08 -5.45
CA MET A 128 19.47 6.15 -4.88
C MET A 128 19.56 7.14 -3.70
N SER A 129 18.63 8.10 -3.63
CA SER A 129 18.57 9.14 -2.61
C SER A 129 18.69 8.62 -1.16
N PRO A 130 17.97 7.56 -0.72
CA PRO A 130 18.05 7.08 0.65
C PRO A 130 19.46 6.60 1.03
N PHE A 131 20.20 6.04 0.08
CA PHE A 131 21.55 5.52 0.28
C PHE A 131 22.60 6.63 0.31
N MET A 132 22.34 7.76 -0.35
CA MET A 132 23.26 8.90 -0.37
C MET A 132 22.91 9.93 0.72
N ASN A 133 21.81 9.73 1.46
CA ASN A 133 21.33 10.70 2.43
C ASN A 133 22.11 10.58 3.76
N PRO A 134 22.96 11.57 4.13
CA PRO A 134 23.71 11.54 5.38
C PRO A 134 22.82 11.46 6.61
N ASN A 135 21.57 11.92 6.52
CA ASN A 135 20.62 11.85 7.62
C ASN A 135 20.22 10.40 7.95
N VAL A 136 20.19 9.49 6.97
CA VAL A 136 19.93 8.06 7.22
C VAL A 136 21.05 7.46 8.06
N TYR A 137 22.30 7.79 7.76
CA TYR A 137 23.46 7.36 8.54
C TYR A 137 23.47 7.94 9.95
N MET A 138 23.14 9.23 10.11
CA MET A 138 23.00 9.83 11.44
C MET A 138 21.89 9.16 12.25
N LYS A 139 20.74 8.86 11.64
CA LYS A 139 19.67 8.09 12.28
C LYS A 139 20.16 6.71 12.73
N TRP A 140 20.94 6.00 11.91
CA TRP A 140 21.53 4.70 12.29
C TRP A 140 22.53 4.83 13.44
N MET A 141 23.38 5.85 13.42
CA MET A 141 24.31 6.14 14.51
C MET A 141 23.57 6.41 15.83
N MET A 142 22.40 7.05 15.77
CA MET A 142 21.54 7.31 16.91
C MET A 142 20.53 6.19 17.19
N ALA A 143 20.43 5.15 16.35
CA ALA A 143 19.44 4.10 16.49
C ALA A 143 19.47 3.37 17.85
N PRO A 144 20.64 3.09 18.47
CA PRO A 144 20.68 2.53 19.82
C PRO A 144 20.10 3.44 20.90
N MET A 145 20.06 4.76 20.66
CA MET A 145 19.48 5.76 21.55
C MET A 145 18.01 6.07 21.22
N ASP A 146 17.45 5.47 20.17
CA ASP A 146 16.05 5.65 19.79
C ASP A 146 15.13 5.07 20.88
N PRO A 147 14.05 5.76 21.27
CA PRO A 147 13.05 5.24 22.20
C PRO A 147 12.52 3.85 21.83
N ARG A 148 12.41 3.53 20.53
CA ARG A 148 11.97 2.21 20.05
C ARG A 148 12.98 1.10 20.38
N ALA A 149 14.29 1.38 20.28
CA ALA A 149 15.32 0.41 20.65
C ALA A 149 15.30 0.13 22.15
N MET A 150 15.17 1.18 22.96
CA MET A 150 15.05 1.06 24.42
C MET A 150 13.76 0.30 24.81
N GLN A 151 12.65 0.62 24.16
CA GLN A 151 11.37 -0.06 24.37
C GLN A 151 11.44 -1.54 24.01
N MET A 152 12.14 -1.90 22.91
CA MET A 152 12.37 -3.29 22.53
C MET A 152 13.19 -4.05 23.59
N GLY A 153 14.27 -3.44 24.09
CA GLY A 153 15.06 -4.02 25.18
C GLY A 153 14.21 -4.27 26.44
N MET A 154 13.34 -3.32 26.79
CA MET A 154 12.42 -3.46 27.91
C MET A 154 11.31 -4.49 27.65
N GLN A 155 10.80 -4.60 26.42
CA GLN A 155 9.82 -5.60 26.03
C GLN A 155 10.38 -7.03 26.10
N MET A 156 11.64 -7.26 25.74
CA MET A 156 12.27 -8.59 25.87
C MET A 156 12.35 -9.06 27.32
N MET A 157 12.49 -8.12 28.25
CA MET A 157 12.48 -8.38 29.69
C MET A 157 11.06 -8.46 30.28
N ASN A 158 10.03 -8.11 29.50
CA ASN A 158 8.65 -8.13 29.98
C ASN A 158 8.11 -9.58 29.98
N PRO A 159 7.79 -10.16 31.16
CA PRO A 159 7.22 -11.51 31.23
C PRO A 159 5.89 -11.63 30.49
N GLY A 160 5.14 -10.52 30.37
CA GLY A 160 3.88 -10.46 29.65
C GLY A 160 4.01 -10.75 28.15
N LEU A 161 5.18 -10.52 27.55
CA LEU A 161 5.43 -10.94 26.17
C LEU A 161 5.30 -12.46 26.01
N TYR A 162 5.89 -13.22 26.93
CA TYR A 162 5.85 -14.68 26.92
C TYR A 162 4.44 -15.19 27.27
N THR A 163 3.75 -14.53 28.20
CA THR A 163 2.33 -14.83 28.47
C THR A 163 1.46 -14.60 27.24
N ASN A 164 1.69 -13.52 26.49
CA ASN A 164 0.96 -13.24 25.26
C ASN A 164 1.22 -14.32 24.19
N TRP A 165 2.45 -14.80 24.05
CA TRP A 165 2.76 -15.93 23.15
C TRP A 165 2.08 -17.23 23.59
N MET A 166 2.05 -17.51 24.90
CA MET A 166 1.35 -18.69 25.45
C MET A 166 -0.16 -18.61 25.21
N MET A 167 -0.75 -17.42 25.29
CA MET A 167 -2.16 -17.18 25.06
C MET A 167 -2.52 -16.96 23.60
N ALA A 168 -1.54 -16.73 22.72
CA ALA A 168 -1.78 -16.42 21.31
C ALA A 168 -2.63 -17.48 20.58
N PRO A 169 -2.41 -18.80 20.77
CA PRO A 169 -3.26 -19.83 20.17
C PRO A 169 -4.70 -19.84 20.70
N MET A 170 -4.92 -19.31 21.91
CA MET A 170 -6.24 -19.19 22.54
C MET A 170 -6.94 -17.86 22.20
N SER A 171 -6.30 -16.99 21.43
CA SER A 171 -6.92 -15.74 20.99
C SER A 171 -8.10 -16.04 20.05
N PRO A 172 -9.15 -15.20 20.04
CA PRO A 172 -10.28 -15.36 19.12
C PRO A 172 -9.87 -15.42 17.66
N GLN A 173 -8.83 -14.67 17.28
CA GLN A 173 -8.30 -14.68 15.92
C GLN A 173 -7.59 -15.99 15.58
N ALA A 174 -6.83 -16.57 16.49
CA ALA A 174 -6.22 -17.89 16.30
C ALA A 174 -7.29 -18.99 16.20
N MET A 175 -8.32 -18.94 17.04
CA MET A 175 -9.46 -19.87 16.94
C MET A 175 -10.20 -19.73 15.60
N ASN A 176 -10.44 -18.50 15.15
CA ASN A 176 -11.03 -18.22 13.83
C ASN A 176 -10.13 -18.74 12.69
N ALA A 177 -8.81 -18.55 12.78
CA ALA A 177 -7.86 -19.06 11.81
C ALA A 177 -7.80 -20.60 11.79
N MET A 178 -7.93 -21.25 12.94
CA MET A 178 -7.99 -22.72 13.04
C MET A 178 -9.29 -23.29 12.44
N MET A 179 -10.40 -22.55 12.59
CA MET A 179 -11.70 -22.92 12.01
C MET A 179 -11.85 -22.50 10.54
N ALA A 180 -10.96 -21.65 10.02
CA ALA A 180 -11.07 -21.09 8.68
C ALA A 180 -11.11 -22.17 7.56
N PRO A 181 -10.27 -23.22 7.57
CA PRO A 181 -10.36 -24.29 6.58
C PRO A 181 -11.67 -25.08 6.62
N MET A 182 -12.39 -25.08 7.76
CA MET A 182 -13.68 -25.74 7.92
C MET A 182 -14.86 -24.87 7.47
N ASN A 183 -14.62 -23.59 7.17
CA ASN A 183 -15.67 -22.67 6.74
C ASN A 183 -15.90 -22.79 5.21
N PRO A 184 -17.07 -23.29 4.75
CA PRO A 184 -17.35 -23.42 3.31
C PRO A 184 -17.36 -22.07 2.60
N ALA A 185 -17.69 -20.99 3.31
CA ALA A 185 -17.68 -19.63 2.76
C ALA A 185 -16.28 -19.17 2.36
N MET A 186 -15.22 -19.70 3.01
CA MET A 186 -13.84 -19.42 2.61
C MET A 186 -13.60 -19.86 1.16
N TYR A 187 -13.93 -21.11 0.82
CA TYR A 187 -13.77 -21.64 -0.54
C TYR A 187 -14.63 -20.89 -1.55
N GLY A 188 -15.87 -20.55 -1.19
CA GLY A 188 -16.76 -19.74 -2.04
C GLY A 188 -16.17 -18.36 -2.34
N ASN A 189 -15.58 -17.70 -1.33
CA ASN A 189 -14.92 -16.41 -1.52
C ASN A 189 -13.66 -16.52 -2.40
N TRP A 190 -12.84 -17.57 -2.23
CA TRP A 190 -11.69 -17.83 -3.10
C TRP A 190 -12.11 -18.08 -4.55
N MET A 191 -13.17 -18.88 -4.76
CA MET A 191 -13.71 -19.14 -6.09
C MET A 191 -14.27 -17.86 -6.73
N ASN A 192 -15.00 -17.04 -5.97
CA ASN A 192 -15.52 -15.76 -6.44
C ASN A 192 -14.39 -14.78 -6.80
N THR A 193 -13.35 -14.69 -5.97
CA THR A 193 -12.19 -13.84 -6.28
C THR A 193 -11.42 -14.36 -7.48
N ALA A 194 -11.22 -15.67 -7.62
CA ALA A 194 -10.58 -16.25 -8.81
C ALA A 194 -11.41 -16.03 -10.08
N ALA A 195 -12.75 -16.10 -10.00
CA ALA A 195 -13.64 -15.83 -11.13
C ALA A 195 -13.78 -14.34 -11.45
N ASN A 196 -13.43 -13.45 -10.52
CA ASN A 196 -13.55 -12.01 -10.70
C ASN A 196 -12.46 -11.51 -11.65
N PRO A 197 -12.81 -10.92 -12.81
CA PRO A 197 -11.83 -10.38 -13.75
C PRO A 197 -10.93 -9.30 -13.12
N ALA A 198 -11.44 -8.51 -12.16
CA ALA A 198 -10.66 -7.47 -11.49
C ALA A 198 -9.41 -8.01 -10.75
N THR A 199 -9.42 -9.29 -10.35
CA THR A 199 -8.29 -9.97 -9.70
C THR A 199 -7.03 -9.99 -10.58
N TYR A 200 -7.21 -9.94 -11.90
CA TYR A 200 -6.14 -10.02 -12.89
C TYR A 200 -5.74 -8.65 -13.47
N GLY A 201 -6.25 -7.55 -12.89
CA GLY A 201 -5.99 -6.20 -13.40
C GLY A 201 -6.44 -6.02 -14.85
N THR A 202 -5.59 -5.45 -15.70
CA THR A 202 -5.85 -5.18 -17.12
C THR A 202 -6.16 -6.46 -17.90
N MET A 203 -5.54 -7.60 -17.56
CA MET A 203 -5.78 -8.89 -18.22
C MET A 203 -7.25 -9.33 -18.07
N GLY A 204 -7.83 -9.15 -16.89
CA GLY A 204 -9.24 -9.45 -16.68
C GLY A 204 -10.18 -8.47 -17.37
N ALA A 205 -9.74 -7.25 -17.66
CA ALA A 205 -10.51 -6.33 -18.50
C ALA A 205 -10.61 -6.80 -19.96
N PHE A 206 -9.68 -7.64 -20.44
CA PHE A 206 -9.78 -8.31 -21.75
C PHE A 206 -10.65 -9.57 -21.74
N VAL A 207 -10.81 -10.21 -20.58
CA VAL A 207 -11.65 -11.42 -20.42
C VAL A 207 -13.13 -11.05 -20.26
N ASN A 208 -13.43 -9.83 -19.79
CA ASN A 208 -14.80 -9.34 -19.63
C ASN A 208 -15.16 -8.31 -20.73
N PRO A 209 -16.04 -8.67 -21.69
CA PRO A 209 -16.50 -7.77 -22.76
C PRO A 209 -17.01 -6.41 -22.28
N ALA A 210 -17.56 -6.34 -21.06
CA ALA A 210 -18.12 -5.11 -20.49
C ALA A 210 -17.07 -4.11 -19.99
N THR A 211 -15.81 -4.52 -19.78
CA THR A 211 -14.74 -3.67 -19.25
C THR A 211 -13.63 -3.36 -20.26
N TYR A 212 -13.81 -3.75 -21.53
CA TYR A 212 -12.87 -3.46 -22.63
C TYR A 212 -12.53 -1.97 -22.78
N GLY A 213 -13.47 -1.06 -22.50
CA GLY A 213 -13.22 0.39 -22.54
C GLY A 213 -12.13 0.86 -21.56
N ASN A 214 -11.97 0.17 -20.42
CA ASN A 214 -10.92 0.46 -19.45
C ASN A 214 -9.57 -0.14 -19.86
N ALA A 215 -9.58 -1.29 -20.57
CA ALA A 215 -8.36 -1.89 -21.13
C ALA A 215 -7.70 -0.95 -22.17
N ALA A 216 -8.50 -0.27 -22.99
CA ALA A 216 -8.02 0.73 -23.96
C ALA A 216 -7.47 2.01 -23.31
N GLN A 217 -7.92 2.38 -22.10
CA GLN A 217 -7.34 3.52 -21.35
C GLN A 217 -5.98 3.19 -20.71
N GLY A 218 -5.79 1.94 -20.25
CA GLY A 218 -4.48 1.44 -19.82
C GLY A 218 -3.50 1.28 -21.00
N PHE A 219 -4.04 1.06 -22.20
CA PHE A 219 -3.31 0.95 -23.46
C PHE A 219 -3.47 2.24 -24.30
N ASN A 220 -3.14 3.40 -23.73
CA ASN A 220 -3.18 4.66 -24.49
C ASN A 220 -1.82 4.94 -25.16
N PRO A 221 -1.63 4.64 -26.47
CA PRO A 221 -0.39 4.94 -27.18
C PRO A 221 -0.12 6.45 -27.29
N PHE A 222 -1.09 7.33 -27.03
CA PHE A 222 -0.91 8.77 -27.09
C PHE A 222 -0.25 9.37 -25.83
N VAL A 223 -0.17 8.64 -24.71
CA VAL A 223 0.72 9.03 -23.60
C VAL A 223 2.20 8.96 -24.02
N PHE A 224 2.53 8.08 -24.97
CA PHE A 224 3.89 7.95 -25.54
C PHE A 224 4.23 9.05 -26.55
N MET A 225 3.25 9.85 -26.98
CA MET A 225 3.41 10.90 -28.00
C MET A 225 2.97 12.29 -27.53
N ALA A 226 2.73 12.50 -26.22
CA ALA A 226 2.64 13.84 -25.70
C ALA A 226 3.99 14.52 -25.94
N PRO A 227 4.07 15.56 -26.80
CA PRO A 227 5.32 16.22 -27.07
C PRO A 227 5.80 16.84 -25.75
N MET A 228 7.10 16.69 -25.46
CA MET A 228 7.80 17.50 -24.46
C MET A 228 7.77 18.97 -24.89
N THR A 229 6.62 19.63 -24.81
CA THR A 229 6.50 21.07 -24.99
C THR A 229 6.61 21.73 -23.62
N GLY A 230 7.78 22.30 -23.33
CA GLY A 230 7.88 23.34 -22.30
C GLY A 230 9.05 23.31 -21.34
N MET A 231 10.25 22.83 -21.72
CA MET A 231 11.47 23.36 -21.10
C MET A 231 11.70 24.76 -21.68
N ALA A 232 11.22 25.80 -21.00
CA ALA A 232 11.70 27.16 -21.23
C ALA A 232 13.05 27.34 -20.50
N PRO A 233 14.06 27.97 -21.13
CA PRO A 233 15.42 28.01 -20.63
C PRO A 233 15.59 28.90 -19.40
N ALA A 234 16.47 28.48 -18.50
CA ALA A 234 16.93 29.23 -17.34
C ALA A 234 17.49 30.60 -17.75
N THR A 235 16.95 31.67 -17.20
CA THR A 235 17.54 33.01 -17.25
C THR A 235 18.54 33.19 -16.11
N ALA A 236 19.75 33.62 -16.49
CA ALA A 236 20.92 33.86 -15.64
C ALA A 236 20.70 34.97 -14.58
N PRO A 237 21.53 35.04 -13.52
CA PRO A 237 21.35 36.00 -12.43
C PRO A 237 21.82 37.39 -12.86
N GLN A 238 21.09 38.43 -12.46
CA GLN A 238 21.60 39.80 -12.44
C GLN A 238 21.67 40.32 -11.00
N LYS A 239 22.72 41.14 -10.80
CA LYS A 239 23.33 41.61 -9.55
C LYS A 239 22.39 42.19 -8.51
#